data_AF-A0A1B6J6M5-F1
#
_entry.id   AF-A0A1B6J6M5-F1
#
_cell.length_a   1.000
_cell.length_b   1.000
_cell.length_c   1.000
_cell.angle_alpha   90.00
_cell.angle_beta   90.00
_cell.angle_gamma   90.00
#
_symmetry.space_group_name_H-M   'P 1'
#
loop_
_entity.id
_entity.type
_entity.pdbx_description
1 polymer ?
#
loop_
_entity_poly.entity_id
_entity_poly.type
_entity_poly.pdbx_seq_one_letter_code
_entity_poly.pdbx_strand_id
1 'polypeptide(L)'
;PFSWEFRTEMVYKNWFNSLITKEIPLVSPFRLEAELTNDVQISKWTSEGLPPDELSVQNGILTTRASRFPMCIDPQQQALNWIRKKEEPFNLKIVTFNDADFLKHLEMAIKYGSPILFQDVDFIDPVVDNVLEKTIKVQSGRTFMVLGDKEVDYDPNFRMYLTTKLSNPTFDPSVYAKAVVINYAVTLSGLEDQLLSVVVRNERPDLEEKRESLIQETSSNKNLLQHLEDSLLRELA
;
A
#
# COMPACT_ATOMS: atom_id res chain seq x y z
N PRO A 1 -11.33 -8.78 -5.69
CA PRO A 1 -11.12 -7.73 -4.67
C PRO A 1 -12.46 -7.07 -4.35
N PHE A 2 -12.73 -6.75 -3.08
CA PHE A 2 -14.07 -6.35 -2.64
C PHE A 2 -14.26 -4.83 -2.61
N SER A 3 -15.49 -4.37 -2.87
CA SER A 3 -15.90 -2.97 -2.74
C SER A 3 -15.95 -2.53 -1.29
N TRP A 4 -16.03 -1.22 -1.05
CA TRP A 4 -16.14 -0.67 0.30
C TRP A 4 -17.39 -1.18 1.03
N GLU A 5 -18.55 -1.20 0.35
CA GLU A 5 -19.82 -1.64 0.95
C GLU A 5 -19.73 -3.09 1.42
N PHE A 6 -19.13 -3.96 0.59
CA PHE A 6 -18.96 -5.37 0.91
C PHE A 6 -17.98 -5.58 2.07
N ARG A 7 -16.87 -4.82 2.11
CA ARG A 7 -15.93 -4.86 3.25
C ARG A 7 -16.61 -4.44 4.54
N THR A 8 -17.38 -3.35 4.49
CA THR A 8 -18.11 -2.82 5.65
C THR A 8 -19.15 -3.80 6.16
N GLU A 9 -19.92 -4.40 5.26
CA GLU A 9 -20.89 -5.45 5.62
C GLU A 9 -20.18 -6.65 6.27
N MET A 10 -19.16 -7.19 5.63
CA MET A 10 -18.42 -8.34 6.14
C MET A 10 -17.82 -8.09 7.53
N VAL A 11 -17.09 -6.98 7.71
CA VAL A 11 -16.35 -6.69 8.95
C VAL A 11 -17.29 -6.24 10.05
N TYR A 12 -18.08 -5.18 9.81
CA TYR A 12 -18.82 -4.47 10.84
C TYR A 12 -20.25 -4.99 11.05
N LYS A 13 -20.79 -5.80 10.13
CA LYS A 13 -22.07 -6.49 10.33
C LYS A 13 -21.85 -7.98 10.61
N ASN A 14 -21.30 -8.74 9.66
CA ASN A 14 -21.26 -10.19 9.80
C ASN A 14 -20.27 -10.66 10.88
N TRP A 15 -19.00 -10.26 10.77
CA TRP A 15 -17.95 -10.70 11.69
C TRP A 15 -18.15 -10.09 13.08
N PHE A 16 -18.39 -8.79 13.16
CA PHE A 16 -18.65 -8.12 14.43
C PHE A 16 -19.82 -8.75 15.20
N ASN A 17 -20.96 -9.00 14.54
CA ASN A 17 -22.10 -9.68 15.20
C ASN A 17 -21.77 -11.12 15.59
N SER A 18 -20.99 -11.85 14.79
CA SER A 18 -20.55 -13.19 15.15
C SER A 18 -19.65 -13.18 16.39
N LEU A 19 -18.80 -12.17 16.57
CA LEU A 19 -17.92 -12.06 17.73
C LEU A 19 -18.72 -11.74 18.99
N ILE A 20 -19.70 -10.84 18.89
CA ILE A 20 -20.64 -10.54 19.98
C ILE A 20 -21.43 -11.79 20.38
N THR A 21 -21.97 -12.52 19.41
CA THR A 21 -22.76 -13.74 19.65
C THR A 21 -21.94 -14.84 20.34
N LYS A 22 -20.62 -14.87 20.10
CA LYS A 22 -19.68 -15.80 20.72
C LYS A 22 -19.10 -15.28 22.04
N GLU A 23 -19.58 -14.14 22.54
CA GLU A 23 -19.13 -13.51 23.78
C GLU A 23 -17.61 -13.25 23.82
N ILE A 24 -17.01 -12.99 22.66
CA ILE A 24 -15.58 -12.65 22.57
C ILE A 24 -15.43 -11.17 22.98
N PRO A 25 -14.57 -10.85 23.98
CA PRO A 25 -14.36 -9.47 24.41
C PRO A 25 -13.82 -8.61 23.28
N LEU A 26 -14.42 -7.44 23.08
CA LEU A 26 -14.03 -6.46 22.07
C LEU A 26 -14.00 -5.05 22.66
N VAL A 27 -13.08 -4.23 22.16
CA VAL A 27 -13.03 -2.80 22.46
C VAL A 27 -14.18 -2.11 21.70
N SER A 28 -14.88 -1.19 22.38
CA SER A 28 -15.96 -0.41 21.79
C SER A 28 -15.68 1.09 21.97
N PRO A 29 -15.76 1.92 20.91
CA PRO A 29 -16.11 1.55 19.53
C PRO A 29 -14.97 0.80 18.80
N PHE A 30 -15.30 -0.28 18.09
CA PHE A 30 -14.32 -1.04 17.30
C PHE A 30 -14.15 -0.41 15.92
N ARG A 31 -12.92 -0.05 15.54
CA ARG A 31 -12.55 0.36 14.19
C ARG A 31 -11.27 -0.36 13.77
N LEU A 32 -11.36 -1.16 12.71
CA LEU A 32 -10.23 -1.95 12.24
C LEU A 32 -9.06 -1.08 11.80
N GLU A 33 -9.35 0.05 11.16
CA GLU A 33 -8.34 0.98 10.66
C GLU A 33 -7.57 1.61 11.83
N ALA A 34 -8.25 1.96 12.93
CA ALA A 34 -7.61 2.57 14.10
C ALA A 34 -6.60 1.65 14.80
N GLU A 35 -6.77 0.33 14.68
CA GLU A 35 -5.83 -0.66 15.22
C GLU A 35 -4.66 -0.97 14.26
N LEU A 36 -4.92 -0.85 12.95
CA LEU A 36 -3.96 -1.18 11.89
C LEU A 36 -3.27 0.04 11.28
N THR A 37 -3.56 1.24 11.75
CA THR A 37 -2.85 2.45 11.38
C THR A 37 -2.97 3.47 12.50
N ASN A 38 -2.33 4.62 12.35
CA ASN A 38 -2.49 5.74 13.25
C ASN A 38 -2.60 7.04 12.45
N ASP A 39 -3.01 8.10 13.13
CA ASP A 39 -3.18 9.44 12.57
C ASP A 39 -1.95 9.99 11.87
N VAL A 40 -0.76 9.65 12.38
CA VAL A 40 0.53 10.09 11.82
C VAL A 40 0.75 9.41 10.47
N GLN A 41 0.54 8.11 10.40
CA GLN A 41 0.68 7.30 9.19
C GLN A 41 -0.35 7.70 8.12
N ILE A 42 -1.62 7.94 8.50
CA ILE A 42 -2.65 8.44 7.59
C ILE A 42 -2.27 9.84 7.06
N SER A 43 -1.81 10.73 7.92
CA SER A 43 -1.38 12.08 7.53
C SER A 43 -0.21 12.03 6.54
N LYS A 44 0.76 11.14 6.79
CA LYS A 44 1.88 10.89 5.89
C LYS A 44 1.40 10.39 4.52
N TRP A 45 0.54 9.38 4.47
CA TRP A 45 -0.04 8.91 3.21
C TRP A 45 -0.80 10.01 2.46
N THR A 46 -1.52 10.86 3.19
CA THR A 46 -2.24 12.01 2.62
C THR A 46 -1.28 12.99 1.96
N SER A 47 -0.18 13.33 2.64
CA SER A 47 0.87 14.17 2.06
C SER A 47 1.58 13.53 0.85
N GLU A 48 1.62 12.20 0.79
CA GLU A 48 2.16 11.41 -0.32
C GLU A 48 1.17 11.26 -1.49
N GLY A 49 -0.06 11.79 -1.35
CA GLY A 49 -1.07 11.82 -2.41
C GLY A 49 -2.11 10.70 -2.35
N LEU A 50 -2.14 9.90 -1.29
CA LEU A 50 -3.26 8.98 -1.05
C LEU A 50 -4.45 9.78 -0.48
N PRO A 51 -5.65 9.70 -1.05
CA PRO A 51 -6.81 10.36 -0.49
C PRO A 51 -7.12 9.88 0.94
N PRO A 52 -7.66 10.77 1.80
CA PRO A 52 -7.92 10.45 3.21
C PRO A 52 -9.25 9.70 3.44
N ASP A 53 -9.93 9.25 2.38
CA ASP A 53 -11.18 8.49 2.50
C ASP A 53 -10.94 7.08 3.08
N GLU A 54 -11.97 6.49 3.69
CA GLU A 54 -11.84 5.21 4.38
C GLU A 54 -11.37 4.07 3.47
N LEU A 55 -11.83 4.01 2.22
CA LEU A 55 -11.43 2.97 1.28
C LEU A 55 -9.95 3.12 0.91
N SER A 56 -9.49 4.34 0.64
CA SER A 56 -8.09 4.65 0.36
C SER A 56 -7.20 4.32 1.55
N VAL A 57 -7.61 4.64 2.78
CA VAL A 57 -6.89 4.27 4.01
C VAL A 57 -6.79 2.74 4.15
N GLN A 58 -7.89 2.01 3.96
CA GLN A 58 -7.87 0.53 3.98
C GLN A 58 -6.95 -0.04 2.90
N ASN A 59 -6.99 0.52 1.68
CA ASN A 59 -6.10 0.12 0.60
C ASN A 59 -4.62 0.43 0.95
N GLY A 60 -4.34 1.56 1.60
CA GLY A 60 -3.02 1.90 2.14
C GLY A 60 -2.53 0.89 3.18
N ILE A 61 -3.40 0.46 4.09
CA ILE A 61 -3.09 -0.60 5.07
C ILE A 61 -2.75 -1.91 4.35
N LEU A 62 -3.57 -2.35 3.38
CA LEU A 62 -3.32 -3.57 2.62
C LEU A 62 -2.01 -3.49 1.83
N THR A 63 -1.73 -2.37 1.17
CA THR A 63 -0.51 -2.18 0.37
C THR A 63 0.75 -2.21 1.24
N THR A 64 0.67 -1.82 2.51
CA THR A 64 1.85 -1.66 3.39
C THR A 64 2.04 -2.77 4.41
N ARG A 65 0.95 -3.35 4.92
CA ARG A 65 0.97 -4.33 6.01
C ARG A 65 0.61 -5.75 5.58
N ALA A 66 0.11 -5.96 4.36
CA ALA A 66 -0.22 -7.31 3.92
C ALA A 66 1.03 -8.21 3.83
N SER A 67 0.83 -9.49 4.16
CA SER A 67 1.89 -10.49 4.13
C SER A 67 2.39 -10.78 2.72
N ARG A 68 1.54 -10.74 1.70
CA ARG A 68 1.89 -10.92 0.29
C ARG A 68 2.06 -9.58 -0.42
N PHE A 69 2.78 -9.57 -1.54
CA PHE A 69 2.98 -8.35 -2.29
C PHE A 69 1.67 -7.84 -2.93
N PRO A 70 1.45 -6.52 -2.97
CA PRO A 70 0.23 -5.93 -3.51
C PRO A 70 0.21 -5.94 -5.05
N MET A 71 -0.94 -6.35 -5.60
CA MET A 71 -1.31 -6.19 -7.00
C MET A 71 -2.47 -5.19 -7.07
N CYS A 72 -2.15 -3.95 -7.45
CA CYS A 72 -3.09 -2.84 -7.46
C CYS A 72 -3.79 -2.74 -8.82
N ILE A 73 -5.12 -2.88 -8.80
CA ILE A 73 -5.98 -2.55 -9.94
C ILE A 73 -6.24 -1.05 -9.87
N ASP A 74 -5.57 -0.27 -10.72
CA ASP A 74 -5.44 1.17 -10.58
C ASP A 74 -5.61 1.89 -11.93
N PRO A 75 -6.85 1.96 -12.46
CA PRO A 75 -7.10 2.59 -13.75
C PRO A 75 -6.78 4.09 -13.78
N GLN A 76 -6.89 4.77 -12.63
CA GLN A 76 -6.60 6.19 -12.48
C GLN A 76 -5.17 6.50 -12.02
N GLN A 77 -4.32 5.48 -11.83
CA GLN A 77 -2.91 5.63 -11.39
C GLN A 77 -2.73 6.31 -10.03
N GLN A 78 -3.72 6.22 -9.14
CA GLN A 78 -3.67 6.79 -7.80
C GLN A 78 -2.65 6.04 -6.92
N ALA A 79 -2.70 4.71 -6.92
CA ALA A 79 -1.75 3.88 -6.19
C ALA A 79 -0.34 4.05 -6.75
N LEU A 80 -0.19 4.10 -8.08
CA LEU A 80 1.09 4.32 -8.75
C LEU A 80 1.75 5.61 -8.27
N ASN A 81 1.01 6.72 -8.29
CA ASN A 81 1.55 8.03 -7.90
C ASN A 81 1.87 8.10 -6.40
N TRP A 82 1.00 7.53 -5.56
CA TRP A 82 1.25 7.45 -4.12
C TRP A 82 2.49 6.62 -3.80
N ILE A 83 2.61 5.40 -4.35
CA ILE A 83 3.77 4.52 -4.12
C ILE A 83 5.05 5.18 -4.65
N ARG A 84 4.99 5.86 -5.79
CA ARG A 84 6.13 6.62 -6.34
C ARG A 84 6.64 7.65 -5.34
N LYS A 85 5.75 8.49 -4.79
CA LYS A 85 6.13 9.55 -3.83
C LYS A 85 6.57 8.98 -2.49
N LYS A 86 5.91 7.93 -2.02
CA LYS A 86 6.25 7.25 -0.76
C LYS A 86 7.64 6.61 -0.80
N GLU A 87 7.97 5.92 -1.90
CA GLU A 87 9.19 5.11 -2.04
C GLU A 87 10.33 5.89 -2.72
N GLU A 88 10.10 7.13 -3.15
CA GLU A 88 11.11 8.03 -3.73
C GLU A 88 12.38 8.16 -2.84
N PRO A 89 12.29 8.36 -1.51
CA PRO A 89 13.47 8.43 -0.64
C PRO A 89 14.29 7.14 -0.59
N PHE A 90 13.70 6.02 -0.99
CA PHE A 90 14.33 4.69 -0.99
C PHE A 90 14.80 4.26 -2.39
N ASN A 91 14.86 5.19 -3.35
CA ASN A 91 15.30 4.94 -4.73
C ASN A 91 14.44 3.89 -5.46
N LEU A 92 13.11 4.07 -5.42
CA LEU A 92 12.15 3.23 -6.14
C LEU A 92 12.53 3.04 -7.60
N LYS A 93 12.63 1.78 -8.02
CA LYS A 93 12.79 1.42 -9.42
C LYS A 93 11.43 1.09 -10.04
N ILE A 94 11.07 1.80 -11.10
CA ILE A 94 9.87 1.51 -11.90
C ILE A 94 10.31 0.76 -13.17
N VAL A 95 9.68 -0.39 -13.44
CA VAL A 95 9.95 -1.26 -14.59
C VAL A 95 8.64 -1.84 -15.14
N THR A 96 8.69 -2.42 -16.33
CA THR A 96 7.61 -3.25 -16.88
C THR A 96 8.10 -4.67 -17.14
N PHE A 97 7.20 -5.66 -17.18
CA PHE A 97 7.58 -7.04 -17.56
C PHE A 97 8.02 -7.15 -19.03
N ASN A 98 7.75 -6.14 -19.85
CA ASN A 98 8.20 -6.09 -21.25
C ASN A 98 9.65 -5.59 -21.38
N ASP A 99 10.24 -5.04 -20.31
CA ASP A 99 11.61 -4.54 -20.34
C ASP A 99 12.59 -5.72 -20.41
N ALA A 100 13.45 -5.78 -21.42
CA ALA A 100 14.40 -6.89 -21.59
C ALA A 100 15.32 -7.12 -20.36
N ASP A 101 15.55 -6.08 -19.56
CA ASP A 101 16.38 -6.12 -18.37
C ASP A 101 15.59 -6.15 -17.04
N PHE A 102 14.27 -6.39 -17.05
CA PHE A 102 13.47 -6.37 -15.81
C PHE A 102 13.99 -7.35 -14.76
N LEU A 103 14.44 -8.54 -15.19
CA LEU A 103 15.00 -9.57 -14.31
C LEU A 103 16.26 -9.08 -13.57
N LYS A 104 17.13 -8.34 -14.26
CA LYS A 104 18.34 -7.77 -13.65
C LYS A 104 17.98 -6.72 -12.61
N HIS A 105 17.01 -5.86 -12.92
CA HIS A 105 16.51 -4.86 -11.97
C HIS A 105 15.89 -5.51 -10.74
N LEU A 106 15.11 -6.57 -10.93
CA LEU A 106 14.51 -7.34 -9.84
C LEU A 106 15.58 -8.03 -8.97
N GLU A 107 16.57 -8.67 -9.60
CA GLU A 107 17.71 -9.28 -8.90
C GLU A 107 18.44 -8.26 -8.03
N MET A 108 18.76 -7.08 -8.56
CA MET A 108 19.39 -6.01 -7.80
C MET A 108 18.49 -5.48 -6.67
N ALA A 109 17.19 -5.31 -6.93
CA ALA A 109 16.24 -4.86 -5.92
C ALA A 109 16.14 -5.83 -4.74
N ILE A 110 16.08 -7.13 -5.00
CA ILE A 110 16.07 -8.18 -3.97
C ILE A 110 17.37 -8.15 -3.15
N LYS A 111 18.52 -8.03 -3.83
CA LYS A 111 19.85 -8.06 -3.21
C LYS A 111 20.16 -6.85 -2.35
N TYR A 112 19.72 -5.66 -2.77
CA TYR A 112 20.04 -4.39 -2.12
C TYR A 112 18.86 -3.79 -1.34
N GLY A 113 17.73 -4.51 -1.25
CA GLY A 113 16.55 -4.07 -0.52
C GLY A 113 15.87 -2.83 -1.10
N SER A 114 16.15 -2.47 -2.35
CA SER A 114 15.51 -1.33 -3.01
C SER A 114 14.08 -1.68 -3.41
N PRO A 115 13.10 -0.79 -3.23
CA PRO A 115 11.74 -1.04 -3.66
C PRO A 115 11.66 -1.07 -5.19
N ILE A 116 10.84 -1.97 -5.73
CA ILE A 116 10.58 -2.10 -7.16
C ILE A 116 9.07 -2.08 -7.44
N LEU A 117 8.67 -1.34 -8.47
CA LEU A 117 7.29 -1.28 -8.94
C LEU A 117 7.21 -1.76 -10.39
N PHE A 118 6.39 -2.77 -10.63
CA PHE A 118 6.01 -3.22 -11.96
C PHE A 118 4.76 -2.46 -12.42
N GLN A 119 4.91 -1.68 -13.49
CA GLN A 119 3.84 -0.92 -14.10
C GLN A 119 3.20 -1.68 -15.27
N ASP A 120 1.90 -1.42 -15.49
CA ASP A 120 1.13 -1.93 -16.63
C ASP A 120 1.19 -3.46 -16.75
N VAL A 121 0.98 -4.13 -15.61
CA VAL A 121 1.04 -5.58 -15.49
C VAL A 121 -0.26 -6.19 -16.01
N ASP A 122 -0.24 -6.65 -17.25
CA ASP A 122 -1.33 -7.43 -17.86
C ASP A 122 -1.12 -8.94 -17.66
N PHE A 123 0.14 -9.36 -17.67
CA PHE A 123 0.58 -10.73 -17.46
C PHE A 123 1.77 -10.75 -16.49
N ILE A 124 1.76 -11.73 -15.59
CA ILE A 124 2.84 -11.95 -14.64
C ILE A 124 3.68 -13.11 -15.16
N ASP A 125 4.95 -12.84 -15.44
CA ASP A 125 5.88 -13.89 -15.87
C ASP A 125 6.10 -14.91 -14.74
N PRO A 126 5.87 -16.22 -14.96
CA PRO A 126 6.07 -17.25 -13.94
C PRO A 126 7.47 -17.28 -13.32
N VAL A 127 8.49 -16.70 -13.98
CA VAL A 127 9.84 -16.56 -13.43
C VAL A 127 9.88 -15.82 -12.08
N VAL A 128 8.91 -14.93 -11.82
CA VAL A 128 8.82 -14.16 -10.57
C VAL A 128 7.91 -14.79 -9.51
N ASP A 129 7.35 -15.98 -9.76
CA ASP A 129 6.40 -16.65 -8.85
C ASP A 129 6.99 -16.86 -7.45
N ASN A 130 8.22 -17.39 -7.36
CA ASN A 130 8.92 -17.59 -6.09
C ASN A 130 9.12 -16.28 -5.32
N VAL A 131 9.28 -15.17 -6.05
CA VAL A 131 9.40 -13.83 -5.46
C VAL A 131 8.04 -13.37 -4.94
N LEU A 132 6.98 -13.50 -5.74
CA LEU A 132 5.61 -13.13 -5.36
C LEU A 132 5.13 -13.88 -4.12
N GLU A 133 5.41 -15.17 -4.04
CA GLU A 133 5.08 -16.04 -2.90
C GLU A 133 5.91 -15.76 -1.64
N LYS A 134 6.96 -14.92 -1.75
CA LYS A 134 7.94 -14.67 -0.69
C LYS A 134 8.59 -15.95 -0.19
N THR A 135 8.97 -16.84 -1.10
CA THR A 135 9.65 -18.10 -0.79
C THR A 135 11.12 -17.82 -0.44
N ILE A 136 11.34 -17.44 0.81
CA ILE A 136 12.65 -17.12 1.39
C ILE A 136 13.24 -18.40 2.01
N LYS A 137 14.47 -18.72 1.62
CA LYS A 137 15.22 -19.87 2.14
C LYS A 137 16.35 -19.38 3.04
N VAL A 138 16.56 -20.10 4.14
CA VAL A 138 17.70 -19.87 5.04
C VAL A 138 18.55 -21.13 5.05
N GLN A 139 19.80 -21.02 4.61
CA GLN A 139 20.75 -22.13 4.58
C GLN A 139 22.09 -21.65 5.12
N SER A 140 22.62 -22.33 6.15
CA SER A 140 23.93 -22.03 6.74
C SER A 140 24.13 -20.55 7.12
N GLY A 141 23.07 -19.89 7.60
CA GLY A 141 23.09 -18.46 7.98
C GLY A 141 22.92 -17.47 6.83
N ARG A 142 22.85 -17.94 5.58
CA ARG A 142 22.54 -17.13 4.39
C ARG A 142 21.04 -17.16 4.11
N THR A 143 20.43 -15.99 3.92
CA THR A 143 19.03 -15.83 3.54
C THR A 143 18.94 -15.43 2.07
N PHE A 144 18.22 -16.19 1.26
CA PHE A 144 18.14 -15.98 -0.19
C PHE A 144 16.77 -16.35 -0.76
N MET A 145 16.48 -15.87 -1.96
CA MET A 145 15.32 -16.23 -2.77
C MET A 145 15.78 -16.84 -4.09
N VAL A 146 14.95 -17.69 -4.69
CA VAL A 146 15.22 -18.26 -6.01
C VAL A 146 14.47 -17.45 -7.07
N LEU A 147 15.19 -16.83 -8.00
CA LEU A 147 14.64 -16.10 -9.13
C LEU A 147 15.02 -16.86 -10.42
N GLY A 148 14.03 -17.52 -11.04
CA GLY A 148 14.27 -18.47 -12.13
C GLY A 148 15.17 -19.62 -11.67
N ASP A 149 16.37 -19.70 -12.21
CA ASP A 149 17.42 -20.68 -11.90
C ASP A 149 18.50 -20.15 -10.95
N LYS A 150 18.42 -18.88 -10.53
CA LYS A 150 19.45 -18.22 -9.71
C LYS A 150 19.04 -18.06 -8.26
N GLU A 151 20.02 -18.19 -7.37
CA GLU A 151 19.89 -17.81 -5.96
C GLU A 151 20.34 -16.37 -5.74
N VAL A 152 19.46 -15.54 -5.22
CA VAL A 152 19.70 -14.11 -4.96
C VAL A 152 19.61 -13.86 -3.46
N ASP A 153 20.64 -13.23 -2.90
CA ASP A 153 20.65 -12.83 -1.48
C ASP A 153 19.44 -11.95 -1.19
N TYR A 154 18.73 -12.23 -0.10
CA TYR A 154 17.49 -11.54 0.23
C TYR A 154 17.72 -10.47 1.30
N ASP A 155 17.38 -9.23 0.96
CA ASP A 155 17.31 -8.13 1.94
C ASP A 155 15.89 -7.99 2.53
N PRO A 156 15.71 -7.94 3.87
CA PRO A 156 14.41 -7.76 4.51
C PRO A 156 13.66 -6.46 4.15
N ASN A 157 14.38 -5.44 3.68
CA ASN A 157 13.80 -4.17 3.25
C ASN A 157 13.21 -4.25 1.85
N PHE A 158 13.47 -5.31 1.09
CA PHE A 158 12.91 -5.49 -0.24
C PHE A 158 11.39 -5.38 -0.23
N ARG A 159 10.85 -4.53 -1.12
CA ARG A 159 9.43 -4.36 -1.37
C ARG A 159 9.17 -4.42 -2.86
N MET A 160 8.12 -5.14 -3.24
CA MET A 160 7.66 -5.24 -4.62
C MET A 160 6.21 -4.77 -4.69
N TYR A 161 5.91 -3.96 -5.69
CA TYR A 161 4.57 -3.45 -5.99
C TYR A 161 4.22 -3.80 -7.43
N LEU A 162 2.97 -4.16 -7.69
CA LEU A 162 2.48 -4.38 -9.05
C LEU A 162 1.25 -3.52 -9.29
N THR A 163 1.14 -2.93 -10.47
CA THR A 163 0.02 -2.06 -10.84
C THR A 163 -0.48 -2.40 -12.24
N THR A 164 -1.79 -2.34 -12.45
CA THR A 164 -2.42 -2.44 -13.78
C THR A 164 -3.40 -1.30 -14.00
N LYS A 165 -3.48 -0.79 -15.23
CA LYS A 165 -4.48 0.20 -15.66
C LYS A 165 -5.80 -0.43 -16.06
N LEU A 166 -5.85 -1.75 -16.25
CA LEU A 166 -7.08 -2.45 -16.60
C LEU A 166 -8.06 -2.35 -15.43
N SER A 167 -9.24 -1.78 -15.65
CA SER A 167 -10.25 -1.65 -14.58
C SER A 167 -10.84 -3.00 -14.18
N ASN A 168 -10.90 -3.96 -15.11
CA ASN A 168 -11.39 -5.31 -14.88
C ASN A 168 -10.44 -6.34 -15.49
N PRO A 169 -9.25 -6.56 -14.90
CA PRO A 169 -8.28 -7.52 -15.39
C PRO A 169 -8.75 -8.95 -15.10
N THR A 170 -8.60 -9.83 -16.08
CA THR A 170 -8.83 -11.27 -15.90
C THR A 170 -7.54 -11.94 -15.44
N PHE A 171 -7.30 -11.96 -14.12
CA PHE A 171 -6.17 -12.68 -13.56
C PHE A 171 -6.46 -14.17 -13.42
N ASP A 172 -5.43 -14.98 -13.65
CA ASP A 172 -5.46 -16.40 -13.31
C ASP A 172 -5.67 -16.58 -11.78
N PRO A 173 -6.43 -17.59 -11.33
CA PRO A 173 -6.62 -17.87 -9.91
C PRO A 173 -5.32 -17.96 -9.10
N SER A 174 -4.22 -18.40 -9.71
CA SER A 174 -2.90 -18.46 -9.07
C SER A 174 -2.41 -17.09 -8.61
N VAL A 175 -2.75 -15.99 -9.30
CA VAL A 175 -2.37 -14.63 -8.89
C VAL A 175 -2.99 -14.26 -7.54
N TYR A 176 -4.26 -14.62 -7.31
CA TYR A 176 -4.95 -14.37 -6.03
C TYR A 176 -4.39 -15.21 -4.87
N ALA A 177 -3.73 -16.34 -5.19
CA ALA A 177 -3.03 -17.16 -4.21
C ALA A 177 -1.66 -16.56 -3.85
N LYS A 178 -0.97 -15.92 -4.80
CA LYS A 178 0.40 -15.43 -4.64
C LYS A 178 0.50 -13.97 -4.21
N ALA A 179 -0.43 -13.12 -4.65
CA ALA A 179 -0.45 -11.69 -4.38
C ALA A 179 -1.72 -11.24 -3.66
N VAL A 180 -1.66 -10.09 -2.99
CA VAL A 180 -2.86 -9.41 -2.45
C VAL A 180 -3.40 -8.48 -3.52
N VAL A 181 -4.52 -8.84 -4.14
CA VAL A 181 -5.16 -7.99 -5.15
C VAL A 181 -5.99 -6.91 -4.47
N ILE A 182 -5.65 -5.64 -4.74
CA ILE A 182 -6.26 -4.45 -4.13
C ILE A 182 -6.93 -3.64 -5.23
N ASN A 183 -8.19 -3.26 -5.01
CA ASN A 183 -8.93 -2.43 -5.96
C ASN A 183 -8.80 -0.95 -5.59
N TYR A 184 -8.08 -0.19 -6.42
CA TYR A 184 -7.91 1.26 -6.34
C TYR A 184 -8.83 2.01 -7.31
N ALA A 185 -9.75 1.33 -8.00
CA ALA A 185 -10.74 2.01 -8.83
C ALA A 185 -11.53 3.01 -7.98
N VAL A 186 -11.57 4.25 -8.46
CA VAL A 186 -12.27 5.35 -7.80
C VAL A 186 -13.76 5.02 -7.67
N THR A 187 -14.31 5.14 -6.46
CA THR A 187 -15.75 5.02 -6.19
C THR A 187 -16.48 6.32 -6.56
N LEU A 188 -17.79 6.28 -6.75
CA LEU A 188 -18.56 7.50 -7.07
C LEU A 188 -18.35 8.60 -6.03
N SER A 189 -18.39 8.24 -4.74
CA SER A 189 -18.12 9.17 -3.63
C SER A 189 -16.69 9.69 -3.66
N GLY A 190 -15.70 8.83 -3.92
CA GLY A 190 -14.30 9.26 -4.04
C GLY A 190 -14.07 10.19 -5.22
N LEU A 191 -14.79 9.98 -6.33
CA LEU A 191 -14.73 10.87 -7.48
C LEU A 191 -15.37 12.23 -7.18
N GLU A 192 -16.49 12.26 -6.45
CA GLU A 192 -17.13 13.51 -6.02
C GLU A 192 -16.18 14.36 -5.17
N ASP A 193 -15.53 13.76 -4.18
CA ASP A 193 -14.54 14.45 -3.33
C ASP A 193 -13.33 14.94 -4.13
N GLN A 194 -12.87 14.16 -5.11
CA GLN A 194 -11.77 14.53 -6.00
C GLN A 194 -12.18 15.66 -6.97
N LEU A 195 -13.40 15.65 -7.50
CA LEU A 195 -13.87 16.72 -8.36
C LEU A 195 -14.12 18.00 -7.58
N LEU A 196 -14.62 17.89 -6.34
CA LEU A 196 -14.79 19.02 -5.45
C LEU A 196 -13.46 19.74 -5.20
N SER A 197 -12.37 19.00 -4.95
CA SER A 197 -11.05 19.62 -4.77
C SER A 197 -10.55 20.32 -6.04
N VAL A 198 -10.80 19.76 -7.22
CA VAL A 198 -10.44 20.39 -8.51
C VAL A 198 -11.25 21.68 -8.75
N VAL A 199 -12.55 21.67 -8.46
CA VAL A 199 -13.41 22.86 -8.59
C VAL A 199 -12.96 23.94 -7.61
N VAL A 200 -12.72 23.58 -6.35
CA VAL A 200 -12.21 24.52 -5.34
C VAL A 200 -10.85 25.09 -5.73
N ARG A 201 -9.94 24.29 -6.28
CA ARG A 201 -8.64 24.78 -6.77
C ARG A 201 -8.79 25.81 -7.88
N ASN A 202 -9.76 25.63 -8.78
CA ASN A 202 -9.98 26.55 -9.89
C ASN A 202 -10.72 27.82 -9.46
N GLU A 203 -11.74 27.71 -8.60
CA GLU A 203 -12.54 28.85 -8.15
C GLU A 203 -11.86 29.65 -7.02
N ARG A 204 -11.13 28.96 -6.15
CA ARG A 204 -10.52 29.47 -4.91
C ARG A 204 -9.12 28.86 -4.70
N PRO A 205 -8.15 29.17 -5.58
CA PRO A 205 -6.79 28.64 -5.47
C PRO A 205 -6.13 29.02 -4.13
N ASP A 206 -6.49 30.18 -3.57
CA ASP A 206 -6.05 30.65 -2.25
C ASP A 206 -6.38 29.65 -1.11
N LEU A 207 -7.57 29.04 -1.17
CA LEU A 207 -8.02 28.08 -0.17
C LEU A 207 -7.35 26.72 -0.36
N GLU A 208 -7.13 26.29 -1.61
CA GLU A 208 -6.48 25.01 -1.88
C GLU A 208 -4.98 25.04 -1.56
N GLU A 209 -4.27 26.12 -1.89
CA GLU A 209 -2.87 26.30 -1.47
C GLU A 209 -2.74 26.29 0.05
N LYS A 210 -3.67 26.97 0.74
CA LYS A 210 -3.71 26.96 2.21
C LYS A 210 -4.00 25.58 2.77
N ARG A 211 -4.90 24.82 2.13
CA ARG A 211 -5.20 23.43 2.51
C ARG A 211 -3.97 22.54 2.34
N GLU A 212 -3.28 22.61 1.20
CA GLU A 212 -2.06 21.83 0.93
C GLU A 212 -0.96 22.15 1.94
N SER A 213 -0.73 23.43 2.24
CA SER A 213 0.22 23.87 3.26
C SER A 213 -0.14 23.31 4.64
N LEU A 214 -1.42 23.42 5.04
CA LEU A 214 -1.91 22.90 6.32
C LEU A 214 -1.78 21.37 6.41
N ILE A 215 -1.96 20.62 5.31
CA ILE A 215 -1.75 19.18 5.30
C ILE A 215 -0.28 18.84 5.57
N GLN A 216 0.66 19.55 4.92
CA GLN A 216 2.09 19.34 5.13
C GLN A 216 2.52 19.71 6.55
N GLU A 217 2.08 20.88 7.05
CA GLU A 217 2.35 21.32 8.43
C GLU A 217 1.73 20.38 9.47
N THR A 218 0.50 19.92 9.26
CA THR A 218 -0.15 18.97 10.17
C THR A 218 0.62 17.65 10.20
N SER A 219 1.08 17.16 9.04
CA SER A 219 1.92 15.96 8.95
C SER A 219 3.25 16.14 9.70
N SER A 220 3.98 17.24 9.48
CA SER A 220 5.24 17.49 10.16
C SER A 220 5.07 17.65 11.67
N ASN A 221 4.03 18.38 12.11
CA ASN A 221 3.72 18.59 13.53
C ASN A 221 3.32 17.29 14.23
N LYS A 222 2.47 16.45 13.61
CA LYS A 222 2.09 15.14 14.16
C LYS A 222 3.30 14.22 14.31
N ASN A 223 4.20 14.19 13.31
CA ASN A 223 5.45 13.43 13.40
C ASN A 223 6.37 13.95 14.52
N LEU A 224 6.51 15.28 14.66
CA LEU A 224 7.33 15.88 15.69
C LEU A 224 6.79 15.59 17.10
N LEU A 225 5.48 15.70 17.30
CA LEU A 225 4.83 15.38 18.57
C LEU A 225 5.11 13.94 18.98
N GLN A 226 4.91 12.98 18.07
CA GLN A 226 5.21 11.58 18.35
C GLN A 226 6.68 11.35 18.70
N HIS A 227 7.61 11.97 17.96
CA HIS A 227 9.03 11.87 18.28
C HIS A 227 9.34 12.42 19.67
N LEU A 228 8.75 13.55 20.06
CA LEU A 228 8.95 14.15 21.37
C LEU A 228 8.37 13.25 22.49
N GLU A 229 7.20 12.65 22.29
CA GLU A 229 6.61 11.68 23.21
C GLU A 229 7.51 10.45 23.38
N ASP A 230 7.98 9.87 22.28
CA ASP A 230 8.89 8.71 22.28
C ASP A 230 10.23 9.03 22.95
N SER A 231 10.78 10.22 22.72
CA SER A 231 12.00 10.70 23.38
C SER A 231 11.80 10.86 24.88
N LEU A 232 10.71 11.49 25.31
CA LEU A 232 10.39 11.65 26.73
C LEU A 232 10.22 10.30 27.42
N LEU A 233 9.51 9.36 26.80
CA LEU A 233 9.35 8.01 27.35
C LEU A 233 10.68 7.27 27.48
N ARG A 234 11.62 7.47 26.55
CA ARG A 234 12.96 6.88 26.63
C ARG A 234 13.83 7.50 27.71
N GLU A 235 13.73 8.80 27.94
CA GLU A 235 14.51 9.48 28.99
C GLU A 235 13.98 9.20 30.41
N LEU A 236 12.69 8.84 30.53
CA LEU A 236 12.05 8.49 31.80
C LEU A 236 12.18 6.99 32.18
N ALA A 237 12.59 6.13 31.24
CA ALA A 237 12.75 4.67 31.41
C ALA A 237 14.19 4.29 31.81
#